data_AF-A0A2V8Z0F7-F1
#
_entry.id   AF-A0A2V8Z0F7-F1
#
_cell.length_a   1.000
_cell.length_b   1.000
_cell.length_c   1.000
_cell.angle_alpha   90.00
_cell.angle_beta   90.00
_cell.angle_gamma   90.00
#
_symmetry.space_group_name_H-M   'P 1'
#
loop_
_entity.id
_entity.type
_entity.pdbx_description
1 polymer ?
#
loop_
_entity_poly.entity_id
_entity_poly.type
_entity_poly.pdbx_seq_one_letter_code
_entity_poly.pdbx_strand_id
1 'polypeptide(L)'
;MTGALSPERRFQKRRIRKHPGEEIVLRERPALGRTFVEADCSALGASPVAVLNDDLWQTRFGADPLIVGKSISLNHAKFVVIGVAAPGFRGLDPWPSAFWAPVTMQKALEPDVDLLLNDYTGWLAVLGRMRPGVSLEEVRADLGVIAGRIDQQYPGRTTTLAIHRATFMGRPVERSVVFGIGAIVLAAVGLVLLIACANVANLLLARASARQKEIAIRLSIGGSRWRIVRQLLTETLLIAFVGGTLGSLAAFWSIEGIARYVLAHLPLVGPALAWNVNPDLHVWGYSLALNSRVVRQNSSRDPRRGGSWWSRQAVIGSIEQEDSGGGQPACAWSAHI
;
A
#
# COMPACT_ATOMS: atom_id res chain seq x y z
N MET A 1 -12.45 61.70 -41.79
CA MET A 1 -11.99 61.58 -40.41
C MET A 1 -12.11 60.10 -40.02
N THR A 2 -11.14 59.23 -40.34
CA THR A 2 -9.95 58.88 -39.51
C THR A 2 -10.33 58.64 -38.04
N GLY A 3 -10.07 57.52 -37.38
CA GLY A 3 -9.27 56.31 -37.61
C GLY A 3 -9.62 55.35 -36.45
N ALA A 4 -9.49 54.03 -36.59
CA ALA A 4 -8.25 53.27 -36.54
C ALA A 4 -8.24 52.39 -35.26
N LEU A 5 -8.13 51.09 -35.50
CA LEU A 5 -7.72 50.07 -34.54
C LEU A 5 -6.37 50.44 -33.90
N SER A 6 -6.23 50.28 -32.58
CA SER A 6 -5.01 49.65 -32.06
C SER A 6 -5.08 49.17 -30.60
N PRO A 7 -4.27 48.15 -30.27
CA PRO A 7 -4.34 47.35 -29.06
C PRO A 7 -3.18 47.67 -28.10
N GLU A 8 -3.45 47.95 -26.83
CA GLU A 8 -2.41 47.87 -25.79
C GLU A 8 -3.04 47.54 -24.42
N ARG A 9 -3.38 46.26 -24.21
CA ARG A 9 -3.33 45.73 -22.84
C ARG A 9 -1.89 45.30 -22.59
N ARG A 10 -1.14 46.28 -22.13
CA ARG A 10 0.20 46.18 -21.54
C ARG A 10 0.20 45.01 -20.54
N PHE A 11 0.65 43.84 -21.01
CA PHE A 11 1.07 42.74 -20.16
C PHE A 11 2.24 43.26 -19.33
N GLN A 12 1.89 43.79 -18.16
CA GLN A 12 2.86 44.21 -17.17
C GLN A 12 3.54 42.93 -16.71
N LYS A 13 4.71 42.64 -17.32
CA LYS A 13 5.71 41.67 -16.85
C LYS A 13 6.06 42.06 -15.41
N ARG A 14 5.23 41.66 -14.46
CA ARG A 14 5.66 41.54 -13.06
C ARG A 14 6.67 40.41 -13.09
N ARG A 15 7.93 40.83 -13.03
CA ARG A 15 9.11 40.02 -12.76
C ARG A 15 8.78 39.18 -11.52
N ILE A 16 8.27 37.97 -11.72
CA ILE A 16 8.19 36.96 -10.67
C ILE A 16 9.65 36.77 -10.25
N ARG A 17 9.96 37.15 -9.01
CA ARG A 17 11.29 36.90 -8.44
C ARG A 17 11.49 35.40 -8.54
N LYS A 18 12.48 34.99 -9.35
CA LYS A 18 13.02 33.62 -9.31
C LYS A 18 13.50 33.37 -7.88
N HIS A 19 12.74 32.61 -7.11
CA HIS A 19 13.22 32.09 -5.83
C HIS A 19 14.21 30.95 -6.16
N PRO A 20 15.46 31.01 -5.67
CA PRO A 20 16.44 29.95 -5.87
C PRO A 20 16.09 28.77 -4.97
N GLY A 21 15.58 27.68 -5.54
CA GLY A 21 15.18 26.49 -4.77
C GLY A 21 14.30 25.51 -5.54
N GLU A 22 14.73 25.10 -6.74
CA GLU A 22 14.12 23.99 -7.49
C GLU A 22 14.51 22.64 -6.86
N GLU A 23 14.01 22.38 -5.66
CA GLU A 23 14.29 21.13 -4.94
C GLU A 23 13.05 20.22 -4.93
N ILE A 24 13.00 19.40 -5.98
CA ILE A 24 12.07 18.29 -6.29
C ILE A 24 11.45 17.67 -5.03
N VAL A 25 10.11 17.59 -4.96
CA VAL A 25 9.40 17.07 -3.76
C VAL A 25 9.73 15.68 -3.31
N LEU A 26 10.06 14.84 -4.28
CA LEU A 26 10.41 13.46 -4.04
C LEU A 26 11.90 13.33 -3.69
N ARG A 27 12.72 14.36 -3.98
CA ARG A 27 14.18 14.33 -3.88
C ARG A 27 14.84 13.10 -4.52
N GLU A 28 14.13 12.42 -5.41
CA GLU A 28 14.61 11.26 -6.13
C GLU A 28 15.53 11.68 -7.27
N ARG A 29 16.69 11.02 -7.36
CA ARG A 29 17.63 11.23 -8.46
C ARG A 29 17.35 10.19 -9.54
N PRO A 30 17.12 10.60 -10.80
CA PRO A 30 16.89 9.64 -11.86
C PRO A 30 18.14 8.75 -12.04
N ALA A 31 17.92 7.46 -12.35
CA ALA A 31 19.00 6.54 -12.67
C ALA A 31 19.75 6.98 -13.94
N LEU A 32 19.02 7.53 -14.91
CA LEU A 32 19.55 8.05 -16.17
C LEU A 32 18.81 9.31 -16.59
N GLY A 33 19.52 10.23 -17.26
CA GLY A 33 18.94 11.43 -17.86
C GLY A 33 18.53 12.48 -16.83
N ARG A 34 17.36 13.09 -17.03
CA ARG A 34 16.84 14.17 -16.19
C ARG A 34 15.38 13.94 -15.82
N THR A 35 14.94 14.74 -14.86
CA THR A 35 13.54 14.85 -14.45
C THR A 35 12.82 15.95 -15.26
N PHE A 36 11.50 16.08 -15.11
CA PHE A 36 10.74 17.20 -15.69
C PHE A 36 11.18 18.54 -15.13
N VAL A 37 11.09 19.57 -15.98
CA VAL A 37 11.29 20.98 -15.64
C VAL A 37 10.05 21.78 -16.01
N GLU A 38 9.94 23.02 -15.49
CA GLU A 38 8.77 23.89 -15.76
C GLU A 38 8.50 24.08 -17.26
N ALA A 39 9.55 24.16 -18.08
CA ALA A 39 9.42 24.29 -19.53
C ALA A 39 8.68 23.11 -20.20
N ASP A 40 8.81 21.90 -19.64
CA ASP A 40 8.11 20.71 -20.15
C ASP A 40 6.59 20.84 -19.94
N CYS A 41 6.14 21.65 -18.97
CA CYS A 41 4.72 21.88 -18.65
C CYS A 41 4.18 23.23 -19.16
N SER A 42 4.91 23.91 -20.05
CA SER A 42 4.62 25.30 -20.44
C SER A 42 3.31 25.51 -21.22
N ALA A 43 2.85 24.51 -21.96
CA ALA A 43 1.59 24.55 -22.71
C ALA A 43 0.98 23.15 -22.90
N LEU A 44 -0.34 23.12 -23.13
CA LEU A 44 -1.10 21.90 -23.42
C LEU A 44 -0.54 21.19 -24.66
N GLY A 45 -0.20 19.91 -24.54
CA GLY A 45 0.30 19.08 -25.63
C GLY A 45 1.69 19.43 -26.17
N ALA A 46 2.40 20.40 -25.58
CA ALA A 46 3.59 20.98 -26.21
C ALA A 46 4.87 20.15 -26.04
N SER A 47 4.96 19.32 -25.01
CA SER A 47 6.19 18.60 -24.66
C SER A 47 5.90 17.11 -24.49
N PRO A 48 5.95 16.31 -25.57
CA PRO A 48 5.76 14.87 -25.50
C PRO A 48 7.02 14.19 -24.97
N VAL A 49 7.30 14.39 -23.68
CA VAL A 49 8.45 13.81 -22.97
C VAL A 49 7.97 12.84 -21.89
N ALA A 50 8.75 11.78 -21.64
CA ALA A 50 8.42 10.78 -20.64
C ALA A 50 9.64 10.37 -19.80
N VAL A 51 9.38 10.05 -18.53
CA VAL A 51 10.34 9.39 -17.63
C VAL A 51 9.87 7.96 -17.43
N LEU A 52 10.75 6.98 -17.65
CA LEU A 52 10.39 5.57 -17.52
C LEU A 52 10.60 5.07 -16.10
N ASN A 53 9.76 4.12 -15.69
CA ASN A 53 10.04 3.29 -14.53
C ASN A 53 11.24 2.37 -14.81
N ASP A 54 12.06 2.08 -13.79
CA ASP A 54 13.23 1.23 -13.92
C ASP A 54 12.87 -0.21 -14.33
N ASP A 55 11.75 -0.75 -13.81
CA ASP A 55 11.24 -2.07 -14.17
C ASP A 55 10.89 -2.14 -15.67
N LEU A 56 10.24 -1.10 -16.21
CA LEU A 56 9.88 -1.04 -17.64
C LEU A 56 11.13 -0.94 -18.51
N TRP A 57 12.09 -0.10 -18.12
CA TRP A 57 13.37 0.05 -18.83
C TRP A 57 14.15 -1.27 -18.89
N GLN A 58 14.23 -2.02 -17.79
CA GLN A 58 14.90 -3.31 -17.76
C GLN A 58 14.17 -4.37 -18.59
N THR A 59 12.86 -4.51 -18.39
CA THR A 59 12.09 -5.64 -18.96
C THR A 59 11.72 -5.48 -20.44
N ARG A 60 11.40 -4.25 -20.89
CA ARG A 60 10.98 -3.99 -22.27
C ARG A 60 12.09 -3.43 -23.15
N PHE A 61 12.98 -2.64 -22.57
CA PHE A 61 14.05 -1.95 -23.31
C PHE A 61 15.44 -2.55 -23.05
N GLY A 62 15.53 -3.68 -22.34
CA GLY A 62 16.77 -4.43 -22.13
C GLY A 62 17.83 -3.65 -21.36
N ALA A 63 17.42 -2.70 -20.52
CA ALA A 63 18.31 -1.77 -19.81
C ALA A 63 19.25 -0.98 -20.74
N ASP A 64 18.80 -0.63 -21.96
CA ASP A 64 19.60 0.14 -22.91
C ASP A 64 20.03 1.51 -22.32
N PRO A 65 21.34 1.75 -22.11
CA PRO A 65 21.82 3.02 -21.55
C PRO A 65 21.63 4.20 -22.51
N LEU A 66 21.37 3.93 -23.80
CA LEU A 66 21.11 4.94 -24.83
C LEU A 66 19.61 5.23 -25.00
N ILE A 67 18.75 4.77 -24.07
CA ILE A 67 17.30 5.00 -24.16
C ILE A 67 16.94 6.50 -24.07
N VAL A 68 17.72 7.28 -23.33
CA VAL A 68 17.48 8.73 -23.17
C VAL A 68 17.70 9.44 -24.51
N GLY A 69 16.71 10.24 -24.93
CA GLY A 69 16.65 10.91 -26.22
C GLY A 69 15.96 10.09 -27.32
N LYS A 70 15.68 8.80 -27.10
CA LYS A 70 14.92 7.99 -28.07
C LYS A 70 13.43 8.25 -27.96
N SER A 71 12.74 8.10 -29.10
CA SER A 71 11.29 8.17 -29.14
C SER A 71 10.67 6.79 -28.95
N ILE A 72 9.65 6.71 -28.09
CA ILE A 72 8.82 5.54 -27.82
C ILE A 72 7.35 5.87 -28.10
N SER A 73 6.53 4.85 -28.29
CA SER A 73 5.08 5.01 -28.43
C SER A 73 4.39 4.63 -27.12
N LEU A 74 3.60 5.54 -26.55
CA LEU A 74 2.77 5.36 -25.37
C LEU A 74 1.32 5.70 -25.75
N ASN A 75 0.38 4.77 -25.58
CA ASN A 75 -1.02 4.94 -25.98
C ASN A 75 -1.19 5.52 -27.40
N HIS A 76 -0.43 4.99 -28.36
CA HIS A 76 -0.39 5.44 -29.76
C HIS A 76 0.16 6.86 -30.00
N ALA A 77 0.61 7.57 -28.97
CA ALA A 77 1.30 8.85 -29.06
C ALA A 77 2.82 8.68 -28.91
N LYS A 78 3.60 9.46 -29.65
CA LYS A 78 5.07 9.42 -29.59
C LYS A 78 5.58 10.31 -28.46
N PHE A 79 6.42 9.75 -27.59
CA PHE A 79 7.10 10.45 -26.51
C PHE A 79 8.61 10.29 -26.64
N VAL A 80 9.37 11.31 -26.25
CA VAL A 80 10.83 11.24 -26.11
C VAL A 80 11.18 10.89 -24.67
N VAL A 81 11.97 9.85 -24.48
CA VAL A 81 12.45 9.47 -23.14
C VAL A 81 13.48 10.49 -22.68
N ILE A 82 13.22 11.19 -21.58
CA ILE A 82 14.15 12.17 -21.01
C ILE A 82 14.91 11.64 -19.78
N GLY A 83 14.45 10.53 -19.21
CA GLY A 83 15.11 9.89 -18.08
C GLY A 83 14.48 8.57 -17.67
N VAL A 84 15.16 7.90 -16.73
CA VAL A 84 14.70 6.68 -16.05
C VAL A 84 14.68 6.99 -14.56
N ALA A 85 13.60 6.63 -13.88
CA ALA A 85 13.45 6.84 -12.44
C ALA A 85 14.50 6.06 -11.62
N ALA A 86 14.65 6.43 -10.35
CA ALA A 86 15.55 5.74 -9.43
C ALA A 86 15.13 4.26 -9.29
N PRO A 87 16.09 3.32 -9.10
CA PRO A 87 15.76 1.92 -8.90
C PRO A 87 14.79 1.70 -7.73
N GLY A 88 13.71 0.96 -7.98
CA GLY A 88 12.68 0.69 -6.96
C GLY A 88 11.70 1.84 -6.69
N PHE A 89 11.82 2.97 -7.39
CA PHE A 89 10.82 4.03 -7.33
C PHE A 89 9.59 3.65 -8.15
N ARG A 90 8.49 3.34 -7.46
CA ARG A 90 7.23 2.87 -8.09
C ARG A 90 6.19 3.96 -8.33
N GLY A 91 6.49 5.19 -7.93
CA GLY A 91 5.51 6.28 -7.88
C GLY A 91 4.91 6.43 -6.49
N LEU A 92 3.83 7.22 -6.42
CA LEU A 92 3.18 7.61 -5.18
C LEU A 92 1.89 6.83 -4.91
N ASP A 93 1.39 6.14 -5.92
CA ASP A 93 0.17 5.37 -5.85
C ASP A 93 0.46 3.92 -5.45
N PRO A 94 -0.53 3.20 -4.88
CA PRO A 94 -0.42 1.76 -4.61
C PRO A 94 -0.10 0.93 -5.85
N TRP A 95 -0.37 1.47 -7.03
CA TRP A 95 -0.11 0.85 -8.32
C TRP A 95 1.15 1.42 -8.95
N PRO A 96 2.14 0.58 -9.30
CA PRO A 96 3.38 1.03 -9.91
C PRO A 96 3.07 1.66 -11.27
N SER A 97 3.49 2.92 -11.43
CA SER A 97 3.39 3.61 -12.72
C SER A 97 4.50 3.11 -13.64
N ALA A 98 4.15 2.69 -14.87
CA ALA A 98 5.12 2.23 -15.86
C ALA A 98 5.97 3.39 -16.44
N PHE A 99 5.40 4.60 -16.47
CA PHE A 99 6.05 5.82 -16.90
C PHE A 99 5.36 7.02 -16.26
N TRP A 100 5.99 8.19 -16.38
CA TRP A 100 5.41 9.49 -16.08
C TRP A 100 5.54 10.41 -17.29
N ALA A 101 4.59 11.32 -17.44
CA ALA A 101 4.58 12.36 -18.47
C ALA A 101 4.03 13.68 -17.89
N PRO A 102 4.31 14.85 -18.50
CA PRO A 102 3.71 16.11 -18.10
C PRO A 102 2.19 16.02 -18.13
N VAL A 103 1.52 16.58 -17.10
CA VAL A 103 0.05 16.57 -17.03
C VAL A 103 -0.60 17.21 -18.26
N THR A 104 0.07 18.18 -18.88
CA THR A 104 -0.32 18.84 -20.13
C THR A 104 -0.46 17.89 -21.33
N MET A 105 0.07 16.66 -21.23
CA MET A 105 -0.03 15.59 -22.22
C MET A 105 -1.23 14.66 -22.01
N GLN A 106 -2.10 14.91 -21.01
CA GLN A 106 -3.23 14.02 -20.67
C GLN A 106 -4.07 13.63 -21.89
N LYS A 107 -4.47 14.61 -22.72
CA LYS A 107 -5.27 14.36 -23.94
C LYS A 107 -4.55 13.54 -25.02
N ALA A 108 -3.21 13.53 -25.03
CA ALA A 108 -2.45 12.71 -25.96
C ALA A 108 -2.36 11.25 -25.50
N LEU A 109 -2.40 11.02 -24.18
CA LEU A 109 -2.40 9.68 -23.58
C LEU A 109 -3.80 9.08 -23.49
N GLU A 110 -4.81 9.92 -23.30
CA GLU A 110 -6.22 9.54 -23.19
C GLU A 110 -7.08 10.46 -24.07
N PRO A 111 -7.18 10.18 -25.38
CA PRO A 111 -7.90 11.04 -26.31
C PRO A 111 -9.41 11.14 -26.04
N ASP A 112 -9.98 10.11 -25.44
CA ASP A 112 -11.42 9.97 -25.22
C ASP A 112 -11.93 10.73 -24.00
N VAL A 113 -11.04 11.21 -23.12
CA VAL A 113 -11.40 11.90 -21.88
C VAL A 113 -10.63 13.21 -21.76
N ASP A 114 -11.35 14.33 -21.57
CA ASP A 114 -10.73 15.63 -21.33
C ASP A 114 -10.76 15.95 -19.83
N LEU A 115 -9.81 15.39 -19.09
CA LEU A 115 -9.74 15.56 -17.64
C LEU A 115 -9.26 16.96 -17.24
N LEU A 116 -8.41 17.58 -18.05
CA LEU A 116 -7.85 18.90 -17.76
C LEU A 116 -8.84 20.04 -17.91
N LEU A 117 -9.71 19.99 -18.93
CA LEU A 117 -10.68 21.06 -19.19
C LEU A 117 -12.04 20.80 -18.51
N ASN A 118 -12.25 19.61 -17.95
CA ASN A 118 -13.46 19.31 -17.19
C ASN A 118 -13.31 19.67 -15.71
N ASP A 119 -13.70 20.91 -15.41
CA ASP A 119 -13.66 21.50 -14.06
C ASP A 119 -14.50 20.79 -12.98
N TYR A 120 -15.41 19.90 -13.36
CA TYR A 120 -16.23 19.11 -12.43
C TYR A 120 -15.60 17.78 -12.03
N THR A 121 -14.45 17.42 -12.62
CA THR A 121 -13.78 16.15 -12.34
C THR A 121 -12.67 16.34 -11.32
N GLY A 122 -12.86 15.80 -10.12
CA GLY A 122 -11.82 15.76 -9.09
C GLY A 122 -10.83 14.62 -9.32
N TRP A 123 -10.05 14.67 -10.39
CA TRP A 123 -9.11 13.60 -10.74
C TRP A 123 -7.70 13.85 -10.18
N LEU A 124 -7.23 15.10 -10.20
CA LEU A 124 -5.83 15.44 -9.89
C LEU A 124 -5.47 15.22 -8.42
N ALA A 125 -4.47 14.37 -8.16
CA ALA A 125 -3.77 14.34 -6.88
C ALA A 125 -2.56 15.28 -6.93
N VAL A 126 -2.42 16.11 -5.91
CA VAL A 126 -1.28 16.99 -5.75
C VAL A 126 -0.54 16.60 -4.48
N LEU A 127 0.74 16.29 -4.61
CA LEU A 127 1.60 16.03 -3.46
C LEU A 127 2.34 17.31 -3.07
N GLY A 128 2.16 17.76 -1.83
CA GLY A 128 2.91 18.89 -1.25
C GLY A 128 3.83 18.44 -0.14
N ARG A 129 5.00 19.09 -0.01
CA ARG A 129 5.86 18.95 1.18
C ARG A 129 5.59 20.10 2.14
N MET A 130 5.11 19.77 3.33
CA MET A 130 4.88 20.77 4.38
C MET A 130 6.21 21.33 4.87
N ARG A 131 6.22 22.62 5.26
CA ARG A 131 7.37 23.19 5.98
C ARG A 131 7.49 22.49 7.34
N PRO A 132 8.71 22.22 7.82
CA PRO A 132 8.92 21.66 9.15
C PRO A 132 8.33 22.57 10.23
N GLY A 133 7.68 21.96 11.23
CA GLY A 133 7.01 22.67 12.32
C GLY A 133 5.60 23.17 12.00
N VAL A 134 5.13 23.05 10.75
CA VAL A 134 3.75 23.43 10.37
C VAL A 134 2.82 22.23 10.58
N SER A 135 1.68 22.47 11.23
CA SER A 135 0.67 21.45 11.44
C SER A 135 -0.18 21.22 10.18
N LEU A 136 -0.80 20.04 10.09
CA LEU A 136 -1.71 19.74 8.98
C LEU A 136 -2.97 20.62 9.01
N GLU A 137 -3.38 21.09 10.19
CA GLU A 137 -4.54 21.97 10.36
C GLU A 137 -4.27 23.36 9.79
N GLU A 138 -3.07 23.91 10.03
CA GLU A 138 -2.64 25.17 9.41
C GLU A 138 -2.62 25.08 7.89
N VAL A 139 -2.10 23.98 7.33
CA VAL A 139 -2.12 23.74 5.88
C VAL A 139 -3.53 23.67 5.33
N ARG A 140 -4.47 23.05 6.06
CA ARG A 140 -5.89 23.01 5.68
C ARG A 140 -6.53 24.38 5.70
N ALA A 141 -6.24 25.20 6.71
CA ALA A 141 -6.73 26.56 6.80
C ALA A 141 -6.22 27.42 5.63
N ASP A 142 -4.92 27.38 5.36
CA ASP A 142 -4.28 28.14 4.27
C ASP A 142 -4.84 27.75 2.89
N LEU A 143 -4.95 26.43 2.62
CA LEU A 143 -5.51 25.94 1.36
C LEU A 143 -7.02 26.21 1.26
N GLY A 144 -7.75 26.24 2.38
CA GLY A 144 -9.15 26.65 2.43
C GLY A 144 -9.37 28.11 2.00
N VAL A 145 -8.46 29.02 2.38
CA VAL A 145 -8.49 30.41 1.91
C VAL A 145 -8.29 30.49 0.40
N ILE A 146 -7.38 29.69 -0.15
CA ILE A 146 -7.15 29.63 -1.60
C ILE A 146 -8.38 29.09 -2.33
N ALA A 147 -8.97 28.00 -1.84
CA ALA A 147 -10.22 27.44 -2.38
C ALA A 147 -11.35 28.49 -2.38
N GLY A 148 -11.53 29.22 -1.28
CA GLY A 148 -12.53 30.28 -1.20
C GLY A 148 -12.31 31.44 -2.20
N ARG A 149 -11.05 31.78 -2.50
CA ARG A 149 -10.75 32.77 -3.55
C ARG A 149 -11.03 32.25 -4.95
N ILE A 150 -10.80 30.96 -5.20
CA ILE A 150 -11.15 30.31 -6.47
C ILE A 150 -12.68 30.37 -6.64
N ASP A 151 -13.44 30.02 -5.60
CA ASP A 151 -14.91 30.04 -5.66
C ASP A 151 -15.48 31.46 -5.90
N GLN A 152 -14.80 32.50 -5.39
CA GLN A 152 -15.16 33.89 -5.69
C GLN A 152 -14.91 34.29 -7.15
N GLN A 153 -13.90 33.68 -7.80
CA GLN A 153 -13.59 33.93 -9.22
C GLN A 153 -14.54 33.19 -10.16
N TYR A 154 -15.14 32.08 -9.69
CA TYR A 154 -16.03 31.22 -10.47
C TYR A 154 -17.38 31.00 -9.75
N PRO A 155 -18.30 31.98 -9.77
CA PRO A 155 -19.59 31.87 -9.10
C PRO A 155 -20.40 30.64 -9.56
N GLY A 156 -20.96 29.90 -8.61
CA GLY A 156 -21.71 28.65 -8.87
C GLY A 156 -20.87 27.37 -8.77
N ARG A 157 -19.57 27.49 -8.44
CA ARG A 157 -18.67 26.37 -8.15
C ARG A 157 -18.24 26.39 -6.68
N THR A 158 -18.10 25.21 -6.09
CA THR A 158 -17.52 25.04 -4.75
C THR A 158 -16.30 24.14 -4.83
N THR A 159 -15.14 24.66 -4.45
CA THR A 159 -13.87 23.95 -4.49
C THR A 159 -13.69 23.19 -3.18
N THR A 160 -13.76 21.85 -3.24
CA THR A 160 -13.49 21.00 -2.08
C THR A 160 -12.10 20.41 -2.17
N LEU A 161 -11.24 20.69 -1.19
CA LEU A 161 -9.88 20.15 -1.10
C LEU A 161 -9.81 19.07 -0.01
N ALA A 162 -9.62 17.82 -0.41
CA ALA A 162 -9.40 16.71 0.52
C ALA A 162 -7.90 16.60 0.85
N ILE A 163 -7.51 17.11 2.02
CA ILE A 163 -6.10 17.22 2.43
C ILE A 163 -5.76 16.14 3.48
N HIS A 164 -4.90 15.21 3.09
CA HIS A 164 -4.45 14.08 3.89
C HIS A 164 -2.93 14.03 3.96
N ARG A 165 -2.40 13.36 5.00
CA ARG A 165 -0.97 13.04 5.02
C ARG A 165 -0.68 12.07 3.89
N ALA A 166 0.42 12.30 3.17
CA ALA A 166 0.90 11.37 2.16
C ALA A 166 1.32 10.06 2.85
N THR A 167 0.49 9.03 2.68
CA THR A 167 0.78 7.66 3.07
C THR A 167 0.54 6.77 1.86
N PHE A 168 1.08 5.54 1.90
CA PHE A 168 0.93 4.55 0.83
C PHE A 168 -0.54 4.21 0.47
N MET A 169 -1.52 4.62 1.30
CA MET A 169 -2.96 4.59 1.02
C MET A 169 -3.62 5.88 1.55
N GLY A 170 -3.12 7.04 1.13
CA GLY A 170 -3.59 8.33 1.63
C GLY A 170 -5.01 8.70 1.20
N ARG A 171 -5.54 8.05 0.16
CA ARG A 171 -6.86 8.33 -0.41
C ARG A 171 -7.96 7.50 0.28
N PRO A 172 -9.08 8.12 0.71
CA PRO A 172 -10.17 7.41 1.37
C PRO A 172 -10.78 6.29 0.50
N VAL A 173 -10.96 6.55 -0.80
CA VAL A 173 -11.59 5.61 -1.74
C VAL A 173 -10.77 4.33 -1.89
N GLU A 174 -9.46 4.48 -2.09
CA GLU A 174 -8.53 3.34 -2.22
C GLU A 174 -8.53 2.49 -0.95
N ARG A 175 -8.52 3.17 0.21
CA ARG A 175 -8.55 2.53 1.52
C ARG A 175 -9.82 1.70 1.73
N SER A 176 -10.98 2.23 1.33
CA SER A 176 -12.26 1.53 1.42
C SER A 176 -12.31 0.27 0.55
N VAL A 177 -11.80 0.34 -0.68
CA VAL A 177 -11.78 -0.82 -1.60
C VAL A 177 -10.84 -1.90 -1.08
N VAL A 178 -9.62 -1.54 -0.70
CA VAL A 178 -8.62 -2.49 -0.19
C VAL A 178 -9.10 -3.15 1.10
N PHE A 179 -9.63 -2.38 2.05
CA PHE A 179 -10.17 -2.96 3.28
C PHE A 179 -11.42 -3.79 3.04
N GLY A 180 -12.29 -3.40 2.11
CA GLY A 180 -13.48 -4.17 1.76
C GLY A 180 -13.11 -5.55 1.20
N ILE A 181 -12.22 -5.58 0.20
CA ILE A 181 -11.71 -6.84 -0.37
C ILE A 181 -10.99 -7.66 0.70
N GLY A 182 -10.12 -7.01 1.48
CA GLY A 182 -9.40 -7.67 2.58
C GLY A 182 -10.32 -8.30 3.62
N ALA A 183 -11.42 -7.62 3.97
CA ALA A 183 -12.41 -8.14 4.92
C ALA A 183 -13.15 -9.36 4.38
N ILE A 184 -13.51 -9.37 3.09
CA ILE A 184 -14.16 -10.51 2.43
C ILE A 184 -13.22 -11.72 2.40
N VAL A 185 -11.97 -11.51 1.99
CA VAL A 185 -10.96 -12.58 1.96
C VAL A 185 -10.70 -13.12 3.36
N LEU A 186 -10.57 -12.24 4.36
CA LEU A 186 -10.39 -12.64 5.75
C LEU A 186 -11.60 -13.44 6.29
N ALA A 187 -12.82 -13.03 5.94
CA ALA A 187 -14.03 -13.76 6.31
C ALA A 187 -14.08 -15.15 5.66
N ALA A 188 -13.74 -15.26 4.38
CA ALA A 188 -13.68 -16.53 3.67
C ALA A 188 -12.62 -17.48 4.28
N VAL A 189 -11.40 -16.98 4.50
CA VAL A 189 -10.32 -17.76 5.14
C VAL A 189 -10.71 -18.16 6.57
N GLY A 190 -11.33 -17.25 7.32
CA GLY A 190 -11.85 -17.53 8.65
C GLY A 190 -12.90 -18.64 8.66
N LEU A 191 -13.81 -18.66 7.70
CA LEU A 191 -14.82 -19.72 7.56
C LEU A 191 -14.18 -21.07 7.23
N VAL A 192 -13.21 -21.10 6.32
CA VAL A 192 -12.45 -22.32 5.99
C VAL A 192 -11.71 -22.84 7.23
N LEU A 193 -11.08 -21.94 8.00
CA LEU A 193 -10.42 -22.29 9.25
C LEU A 193 -11.40 -22.86 10.28
N LEU A 194 -12.60 -22.28 10.41
CA LEU A 194 -13.66 -22.78 11.29
C LEU A 194 -14.09 -24.20 10.90
N ILE A 195 -14.25 -24.48 9.60
CA ILE A 195 -14.57 -25.82 9.10
C ILE A 195 -13.46 -26.81 9.48
N ALA A 196 -12.19 -26.43 9.30
CA ALA A 196 -11.06 -27.27 9.70
C ALA A 196 -11.04 -27.52 11.22
N CYS A 197 -11.30 -26.50 12.04
CA CYS A 197 -11.38 -26.63 13.49
C CYS A 197 -12.54 -27.53 13.93
N ALA A 198 -13.71 -27.42 13.30
CA ALA A 198 -14.85 -28.30 13.57
C ALA A 198 -14.52 -29.76 13.25
N ASN A 199 -13.82 -30.02 12.15
CA ASN A 199 -13.36 -31.37 11.78
C ASN A 199 -12.37 -31.93 12.80
N VAL A 200 -11.42 -31.12 13.28
CA VAL A 200 -10.49 -31.54 14.34
C VAL A 200 -11.26 -31.84 15.62
N ALA A 201 -12.21 -31.00 16.03
CA ALA A 201 -13.04 -31.25 17.21
C ALA A 201 -13.82 -32.57 17.11
N ASN A 202 -14.41 -32.87 15.94
CA ASN A 202 -15.11 -34.12 15.69
C ASN A 202 -14.17 -35.34 15.80
N LEU A 203 -12.95 -35.25 15.26
CA LEU A 203 -11.95 -36.30 15.41
C LEU A 203 -11.54 -36.52 16.88
N LEU A 204 -11.41 -35.45 17.66
CA LEU A 204 -11.09 -35.55 19.09
C LEU A 204 -12.23 -36.17 19.89
N LEU A 205 -13.48 -35.82 19.57
CA LEU A 205 -14.67 -36.42 20.17
C LEU A 205 -14.74 -37.92 19.86
N ALA A 206 -14.52 -38.31 18.60
CA ALA A 206 -14.49 -39.72 18.20
C ALA A 206 -13.38 -40.50 18.91
N ARG A 207 -12.17 -39.94 19.03
CA ARG A 207 -11.05 -40.56 19.77
C ARG A 207 -11.36 -40.70 21.27
N ALA A 208 -11.98 -39.68 21.87
CA ALA A 208 -12.37 -39.72 23.28
C ALA A 208 -13.43 -40.79 23.54
N SER A 209 -14.41 -40.93 22.65
CA SER A 209 -15.44 -41.97 22.72
C SER A 209 -14.84 -43.38 22.55
N ALA A 210 -13.95 -43.58 21.57
CA ALA A 210 -13.29 -44.87 21.37
C ALA A 210 -12.43 -45.30 22.58
N ARG A 211 -11.84 -44.34 23.30
CA ARG A 211 -11.02 -44.59 24.51
C ARG A 211 -11.82 -44.55 25.82
N GLN A 212 -13.14 -44.45 25.77
CA GLN A 212 -13.99 -44.26 26.95
C GLN A 212 -13.82 -45.38 27.99
N LYS A 213 -13.69 -46.64 27.56
CA LYS A 213 -13.45 -47.79 28.46
C LYS A 213 -12.11 -47.69 29.17
N GLU A 214 -11.05 -47.30 28.46
CA GLU A 214 -9.71 -47.11 29.03
C GLU A 214 -9.70 -45.94 30.03
N ILE A 215 -10.37 -44.84 29.70
CA ILE A 215 -10.50 -43.66 30.55
C ILE A 215 -11.26 -44.01 31.84
N ALA A 216 -12.35 -44.78 31.75
CA ALA A 216 -13.12 -45.23 32.91
C ALA A 216 -12.30 -46.11 33.86
N ILE A 217 -11.52 -47.05 33.31
CA ILE A 217 -10.61 -47.91 34.10
C ILE A 217 -9.51 -47.07 34.77
N ARG A 218 -8.89 -46.11 34.07
CA ARG A 218 -7.87 -45.24 34.68
C ARG A 218 -8.45 -44.36 35.80
N LEU A 219 -9.70 -43.92 35.68
CA LEU A 219 -10.38 -43.13 36.70
C LEU A 219 -10.74 -43.97 37.94
N SER A 220 -11.14 -45.24 37.77
CA SER A 220 -11.48 -46.11 38.89
C SER A 220 -10.27 -46.51 39.74
N ILE A 221 -9.07 -46.56 39.15
CA ILE A 221 -7.80 -46.82 39.86
C ILE A 221 -7.25 -45.53 40.52
N GLY A 222 -8.03 -44.43 40.55
CA GLY A 222 -7.64 -43.16 41.18
C GLY A 222 -6.84 -42.21 40.29
N GLY A 223 -6.81 -42.46 38.97
CA GLY A 223 -6.14 -41.58 38.01
C GLY A 223 -6.75 -40.19 37.96
N SER A 224 -5.92 -39.15 37.96
CA SER A 224 -6.35 -37.76 37.81
C SER A 224 -6.98 -37.49 36.44
N ARG A 225 -8.23 -36.99 36.42
CA ARG A 225 -8.94 -36.49 35.21
C ARG A 225 -8.08 -35.52 34.40
N TRP A 226 -7.31 -34.68 35.10
CA TRP A 226 -6.45 -33.67 34.49
C TRP A 226 -5.29 -34.27 33.69
N ARG A 227 -4.75 -35.42 34.13
CA ARG A 227 -3.66 -36.11 33.42
C ARG A 227 -4.12 -36.59 32.03
N ILE A 228 -5.36 -37.08 31.94
CA ILE A 228 -5.97 -37.56 30.70
C ILE A 228 -6.26 -36.38 29.76
N VAL A 229 -6.85 -35.29 30.28
CA VAL A 229 -7.12 -34.08 29.50
C VAL A 229 -5.83 -33.49 28.94
N ARG A 230 -4.77 -33.39 29.75
CA ARG A 230 -3.46 -32.87 29.31
C ARG A 230 -2.84 -33.72 28.20
N GLN A 231 -2.96 -35.04 28.29
CA GLN A 231 -2.45 -35.95 27.26
C GLN A 231 -3.18 -35.74 25.92
N LEU A 232 -4.52 -35.67 25.93
CA LEU A 232 -5.29 -35.43 24.71
C LEU A 232 -5.01 -34.05 24.11
N LEU A 233 -4.88 -33.01 24.95
CA LEU A 233 -4.53 -31.67 24.49
C LEU A 233 -3.12 -31.61 23.90
N THR A 234 -2.14 -32.28 24.49
CA THR A 234 -0.75 -32.29 23.96
C THR A 234 -0.66 -33.04 22.64
N GLU A 235 -1.35 -34.17 22.49
CA GLU A 235 -1.40 -34.93 21.24
C GLU A 235 -2.02 -34.09 20.11
N THR A 236 -3.11 -33.37 20.41
CA THR A 236 -3.78 -32.47 19.47
C THR A 236 -2.93 -31.25 19.12
N LEU A 237 -2.32 -30.60 20.11
CA LEU A 237 -1.47 -29.44 19.89
C LEU A 237 -0.27 -29.78 19.02
N LEU A 238 0.29 -30.98 19.18
CA LEU A 238 1.43 -31.43 18.38
C LEU A 238 1.02 -31.60 16.91
N ILE A 239 -0.14 -32.21 16.65
CA ILE A 239 -0.69 -32.33 15.29
C ILE A 239 -0.98 -30.95 14.71
N ALA A 240 -1.62 -30.06 15.49
CA ALA A 240 -1.91 -28.68 15.05
C ALA A 240 -0.63 -27.89 14.77
N PHE A 241 0.41 -28.06 15.58
CA PHE A 241 1.71 -27.41 15.37
C PHE A 241 2.39 -27.89 14.11
N VAL A 242 2.45 -29.20 13.88
CA VAL A 242 3.03 -29.78 12.66
C VAL A 242 2.23 -29.34 11.43
N GLY A 243 0.89 -29.43 11.47
CA GLY A 243 0.02 -29.00 10.38
C GLY A 243 0.14 -27.51 10.09
N GLY A 244 0.18 -26.66 11.12
CA GLY A 244 0.38 -25.22 10.97
C GLY A 244 1.76 -24.89 10.39
N THR A 245 2.81 -25.57 10.82
CA THR A 245 4.18 -25.37 10.30
C THR A 245 4.27 -25.79 8.83
N LEU A 246 3.76 -26.98 8.49
CA LEU A 246 3.76 -27.47 7.11
C LEU A 246 2.87 -26.64 6.19
N GLY A 247 1.69 -26.23 6.66
CA GLY A 247 0.78 -25.37 5.90
C GLY A 247 1.36 -23.98 5.67
N SER A 248 2.02 -23.42 6.67
CA SER A 248 2.75 -22.16 6.51
C SER A 248 3.87 -22.33 5.49
N LEU A 249 4.68 -23.41 5.58
CA LEU A 249 5.74 -23.68 4.61
C LEU A 249 5.18 -23.80 3.20
N ALA A 250 4.11 -24.56 3.02
CA ALA A 250 3.43 -24.64 1.72
C ALA A 250 2.98 -23.25 1.23
N ALA A 251 2.44 -22.39 2.11
CA ALA A 251 2.08 -21.02 1.76
C ALA A 251 3.31 -20.19 1.34
N PHE A 252 4.43 -20.26 2.07
CA PHE A 252 5.67 -19.56 1.74
C PHE A 252 6.16 -19.90 0.34
N TRP A 253 6.13 -21.18 -0.03
CA TRP A 253 6.63 -21.66 -1.32
C TRP A 253 5.61 -21.47 -2.45
N SER A 254 4.33 -21.51 -2.16
CA SER A 254 3.29 -21.42 -3.19
C SER A 254 2.88 -19.98 -3.51
N ILE A 255 3.08 -19.01 -2.60
CA ILE A 255 2.51 -17.67 -2.76
C ILE A 255 3.02 -16.96 -4.02
N GLU A 256 4.30 -17.09 -4.36
CA GLU A 256 4.87 -16.48 -5.56
C GLU A 256 4.31 -17.12 -6.84
N GLY A 257 4.19 -18.45 -6.86
CA GLY A 257 3.63 -19.20 -7.98
C GLY A 257 2.14 -18.92 -8.18
N ILE A 258 1.37 -18.91 -7.08
CA ILE A 258 -0.06 -18.58 -7.09
C ILE A 258 -0.25 -17.14 -7.53
N ALA A 259 0.51 -16.18 -7.01
CA ALA A 259 0.41 -14.78 -7.41
C ALA A 259 0.66 -14.62 -8.91
N ARG A 260 1.72 -15.25 -9.46
CA ARG A 260 1.99 -15.23 -10.90
C ARG A 260 0.87 -15.86 -11.72
N TYR A 261 0.36 -17.01 -11.28
CA TYR A 261 -0.74 -17.71 -11.96
C TYR A 261 -2.03 -16.88 -11.96
N VAL A 262 -2.38 -16.30 -10.82
CA VAL A 262 -3.52 -15.40 -10.61
C VAL A 262 -3.39 -14.17 -11.52
N LEU A 263 -2.22 -13.50 -11.53
CA LEU A 263 -1.99 -12.34 -12.41
C LEU A 263 -2.06 -12.71 -13.90
N ALA A 264 -1.68 -13.93 -14.29
CA ALA A 264 -1.72 -14.37 -15.68
C ALA A 264 -3.13 -14.74 -16.18
N HIS A 265 -4.04 -15.16 -15.29
CA HIS A 265 -5.35 -15.69 -15.66
C HIS A 265 -6.54 -14.84 -15.21
N LEU A 266 -6.36 -13.92 -14.26
CA LEU A 266 -7.37 -12.91 -13.99
C LEU A 266 -7.32 -11.84 -15.08
N PRO A 267 -8.46 -11.48 -15.69
CA PRO A 267 -8.60 -10.28 -16.47
C PRO A 267 -8.61 -9.08 -15.52
N LEU A 268 -7.48 -8.82 -14.85
CA LEU A 268 -7.28 -7.57 -14.14
C LEU A 268 -7.18 -6.48 -15.20
N VAL A 269 -8.30 -5.80 -15.43
CA VAL A 269 -8.32 -4.49 -16.09
C VAL A 269 -7.72 -3.50 -15.09
N GLY A 270 -6.40 -3.56 -14.90
CA GLY A 270 -5.72 -2.70 -13.94
C GLY A 270 -4.24 -3.05 -13.73
N PRO A 271 -3.40 -2.07 -13.37
CA PRO A 271 -1.97 -2.28 -13.16
C PRO A 271 -1.69 -3.30 -12.06
N ALA A 272 -0.62 -4.08 -12.23
CA ALA A 272 -0.19 -5.11 -11.29
C ALA A 272 0.01 -4.51 -9.89
N LEU A 273 -0.73 -4.99 -8.90
CA LEU A 273 -0.57 -4.58 -7.50
C LEU A 273 0.89 -4.86 -7.07
N ALA A 274 1.67 -3.82 -6.75
CA ALA A 274 3.01 -3.98 -6.19
C ALA A 274 2.92 -4.30 -4.69
N TRP A 275 2.32 -5.44 -4.35
CA TRP A 275 2.34 -5.94 -2.98
C TRP A 275 3.60 -6.76 -2.77
N ASN A 276 4.42 -6.35 -1.82
CA ASN A 276 5.48 -7.21 -1.33
C ASN A 276 4.84 -8.31 -0.48
N VAL A 277 4.41 -9.39 -1.11
CA VAL A 277 3.86 -10.57 -0.45
C VAL A 277 4.95 -11.47 0.13
N ASN A 278 6.21 -10.99 0.13
CA ASN A 278 7.29 -11.76 0.74
C ASN A 278 6.93 -12.09 2.18
N PRO A 279 6.96 -13.37 2.54
CA PRO A 279 6.67 -13.75 3.91
C PRO A 279 7.73 -13.15 4.82
N ASP A 280 7.29 -12.27 5.72
CA ASP A 280 8.19 -11.69 6.71
C ASP A 280 8.59 -12.77 7.72
N LEU A 281 9.88 -13.12 7.72
CA LEU A 281 10.48 -14.11 8.61
C LEU A 281 10.30 -13.72 10.09
N HIS A 282 10.18 -12.43 10.41
CA HIS A 282 9.94 -11.96 11.77
C HIS A 282 8.52 -12.28 12.23
N VAL A 283 7.52 -12.04 11.38
CA VAL A 283 6.11 -12.37 11.66
C VAL A 283 5.97 -13.89 11.82
N TRP A 284 6.62 -14.64 10.95
CA TRP A 284 6.68 -16.09 11.02
C TRP A 284 7.36 -16.62 12.28
N GLY A 285 8.53 -16.08 12.61
CA GLY A 285 9.27 -16.44 13.81
C GLY A 285 8.47 -16.13 15.07
N TYR A 286 7.76 -15.00 15.10
CA TYR A 286 6.86 -14.63 16.18
C TYR A 286 5.69 -15.61 16.33
N SER A 287 5.01 -15.95 15.23
CA SER A 287 3.91 -16.93 15.23
C SER A 287 4.36 -18.33 15.67
N LEU A 288 5.53 -18.80 15.20
CA LEU A 288 6.13 -20.06 15.63
C LEU A 288 6.51 -20.04 17.11
N ALA A 289 7.09 -18.93 17.59
CA ALA A 289 7.45 -18.76 18.99
C ALA A 289 6.22 -18.81 19.91
N LEU A 290 5.15 -18.10 19.55
CA LEU A 290 3.85 -18.14 20.24
C LEU A 290 3.33 -19.57 20.34
N ASN A 291 3.25 -20.28 19.22
CA ASN A 291 2.77 -21.66 19.19
C ASN A 291 3.64 -22.61 20.05
N SER A 292 4.97 -22.47 20.00
CA SER A 292 5.89 -23.31 20.78
C SER A 292 5.79 -23.08 22.30
N ARG A 293 5.45 -21.86 22.74
CA ARG A 293 5.26 -21.51 24.16
C ARG A 293 4.02 -22.19 24.73
N VAL A 294 2.93 -22.28 23.96
CA VAL A 294 1.70 -22.98 24.37
C VAL A 294 1.97 -24.48 24.55
N VAL A 295 2.68 -25.10 23.61
CA VAL A 295 3.08 -26.53 23.71
C VAL A 295 3.95 -26.76 24.96
N ARG A 296 4.96 -25.91 25.19
CA ARG A 296 5.88 -26.02 26.34
C ARG A 296 5.19 -25.80 27.69
N GLN A 297 4.32 -24.80 27.82
CA GLN A 297 3.56 -24.56 29.06
C GLN A 297 2.65 -25.73 29.42
N ASN A 298 2.10 -26.44 28.43
CA ASN A 298 1.24 -27.59 28.67
C ASN A 298 2.04 -28.85 29.03
N SER A 299 3.25 -29.00 28.50
CA SER A 299 4.15 -30.14 28.77
C SER A 299 4.78 -30.11 30.17
N SER A 300 5.15 -28.94 30.70
CA SER A 300 6.03 -28.81 31.88
C SER A 300 5.35 -28.62 33.25
N ARG A 301 4.03 -28.50 33.33
CA ARG A 301 3.35 -28.22 34.63
C ARG A 301 3.05 -29.48 35.44
N ASP A 302 3.79 -29.67 36.54
CA ASP A 302 3.56 -30.67 37.60
C ASP A 302 2.32 -30.29 38.46
N PRO A 303 1.35 -31.20 38.72
CA PRO A 303 0.06 -30.86 39.34
C PRO A 303 0.10 -30.50 40.83
N ARG A 304 1.25 -30.55 41.52
CA ARG A 304 1.29 -30.32 42.97
C ARG A 304 1.11 -28.86 43.41
N ARG A 305 1.05 -27.91 42.48
CA ARG A 305 0.84 -26.49 42.79
C ARG A 305 -0.56 -26.06 42.36
N GLY A 306 -1.52 -26.20 43.28
CA GLY A 306 -2.86 -25.62 43.13
C GLY A 306 -2.79 -24.09 43.12
N GLY A 307 -3.27 -23.48 42.04
CA GLY A 307 -3.37 -22.02 41.91
C GLY A 307 -4.35 -21.66 40.79
N SER A 308 -5.32 -20.83 41.12
CA SER A 308 -6.50 -20.49 40.33
C SER A 308 -6.18 -19.90 38.94
N TRP A 309 -6.96 -20.33 37.96
CA TRP A 309 -6.70 -20.23 36.52
C TRP A 309 -7.08 -18.87 35.87
N TRP A 310 -7.70 -17.94 36.62
CA TRP A 310 -8.47 -16.84 36.00
C TRP A 310 -7.96 -15.40 36.20
N SER A 311 -6.86 -15.16 36.92
CA SER A 311 -6.51 -13.79 37.34
C SER A 311 -5.30 -13.13 36.69
N ARG A 312 -4.64 -13.73 35.68
CA ARG A 312 -3.37 -13.17 35.14
C ARG A 312 -3.19 -13.23 33.62
N GLN A 313 -4.23 -12.99 32.82
CA GLN A 313 -4.09 -12.89 31.36
C GLN A 313 -4.59 -11.57 30.74
N ALA A 314 -4.93 -10.56 31.53
CA ALA A 314 -5.44 -9.28 31.01
C ALA A 314 -4.46 -8.09 31.16
N VAL A 315 -3.14 -8.32 31.11
CA VAL A 315 -2.14 -7.23 30.99
C VAL A 315 -1.19 -7.55 29.84
N ILE A 316 -1.67 -7.24 28.63
CA ILE A 316 -0.86 -6.98 27.45
C ILE A 316 -1.10 -5.49 27.21
N GLY A 317 -0.27 -4.60 27.74
CA GLY A 317 1.00 -4.24 27.12
C GLY A 317 0.76 -3.03 26.22
N SER A 318 0.68 -1.84 26.84
CA SER A 318 0.66 -0.55 26.15
C SER A 318 1.88 -0.43 25.23
N ILE A 319 1.65 0.01 24.00
CA ILE A 319 2.69 0.38 23.05
C ILE A 319 3.09 1.82 23.39
N GLU A 320 4.32 1.97 23.89
CA GLU A 320 4.96 3.26 24.14
C GLU A 320 5.51 3.79 22.81
N GLN A 321 5.20 5.06 22.56
CA GLN A 321 5.45 5.78 21.32
C GLN A 321 6.75 6.58 21.49
N GLU A 322 7.79 6.23 20.73
CA GLU A 322 9.08 6.90 20.80
C GLU A 322 9.23 7.92 19.66
N ASP A 323 9.45 9.16 20.09
CA ASP A 323 9.61 10.38 19.30
C ASP A 323 11.10 10.52 18.91
N SER A 324 11.39 10.82 17.65
CA SER A 324 12.69 11.42 17.28
C SER A 324 12.57 12.23 15.98
N GLY A 325 13.02 13.48 16.06
CA GLY A 325 12.79 14.51 15.05
C GLY A 325 13.94 14.80 14.08
N GLY A 326 13.70 15.80 13.23
CA GLY A 326 14.72 16.68 12.66
C GLY A 326 15.14 16.45 11.19
N GLY A 327 14.66 17.29 10.26
CA GLY A 327 15.27 17.46 8.93
C GLY A 327 14.35 18.06 7.84
N GLN A 328 14.76 19.18 7.22
CA GLN A 328 13.98 20.12 6.38
C GLN A 328 14.10 19.87 4.82
N PRO A 329 13.67 20.77 3.88
CA PRO A 329 12.31 20.99 3.30
C PRO A 329 12.26 21.05 1.73
N ALA A 330 11.07 21.20 1.05
CA ALA A 330 10.80 21.57 -0.39
C ALA A 330 9.86 20.71 -1.35
N CYS A 331 8.87 21.36 -1.98
CA CYS A 331 7.73 20.88 -2.82
C CYS A 331 8.04 20.50 -4.31
N ALA A 332 7.18 20.05 -5.26
CA ALA A 332 5.93 19.22 -5.40
C ALA A 332 5.95 18.56 -6.83
N TRP A 333 5.46 17.31 -6.99
CA TRP A 333 5.31 16.57 -8.27
C TRP A 333 3.85 16.13 -8.43
N SER A 334 3.33 16.08 -9.67
CA SER A 334 2.04 15.49 -10.00
C SER A 334 2.27 14.30 -10.94
N ALA A 335 1.73 13.14 -10.57
CA ALA A 335 1.73 11.93 -11.36
C ALA A 335 0.27 11.53 -11.58
N HIS A 336 -0.10 11.37 -12.85
CA HIS A 336 -1.22 10.54 -13.26
C HIS A 336 -0.76 9.76 -14.49
N ILE A 337 -1.05 8.46 -14.45
CA ILE A 337 -1.37 7.66 -15.63
C ILE A 337 -2.87 7.80 -15.79
#